data_AF-A0A1F6G1X9-F1
#
_entry.id   AF-A0A1F6G1X9-F1
#
_cell.length_a   1.000
_cell.length_b   1.000
_cell.length_c   1.000
_cell.angle_alpha   90.00
_cell.angle_beta   90.00
_cell.angle_gamma   90.00
#
_symmetry.space_group_name_H-M   'P 1'
#
loop_
_entity.id
_entity.type
_entity.pdbx_description
1 polymer ?
#
loop_
_entity_poly.entity_id
_entity_poly.type
_entity_poly.pdbx_seq_one_letter_code
_entity_poly.pdbx_strand_id
1 'polypeptide(L)'
;MNRSEAPDALQRDLAPVEQLLSSTFLQVTEIFAQILRNRAGTKFSTFEERQAAAHQIGRILESISMRCRCTTCGEPAILKAVRAGNSKHGVFQFDHTRGRRSSHSGSVDLPLIELVPEPKDGRKK
;
A
#
# COMPACT_ATOMS: atom_id res chain seq x y z
N MET A 1 14.08 -43.88 -20.60
CA MET A 1 13.51 -43.67 -19.26
C MET A 1 13.45 -42.17 -19.00
N ASN A 2 12.23 -41.68 -18.79
CA ASN A 2 11.77 -40.30 -18.92
C ASN A 2 12.37 -39.36 -17.87
N ARG A 3 13.10 -38.31 -18.31
CA ARG A 3 13.48 -37.16 -17.47
C ARG A 3 12.58 -35.93 -17.66
N SER A 4 11.67 -35.95 -18.63
CA SER A 4 10.88 -34.77 -19.02
C SER A 4 9.47 -34.70 -18.39
N GLU A 5 8.94 -35.78 -17.82
CA GLU A 5 7.56 -35.79 -17.27
C GLU A 5 7.43 -35.16 -15.87
N ALA A 6 8.49 -35.18 -15.08
CA ALA A 6 8.48 -34.67 -13.70
C ALA A 6 8.25 -33.15 -13.59
N PRO A 7 8.91 -32.27 -14.39
CA PRO A 7 8.62 -30.83 -14.34
C PRO A 7 7.20 -30.49 -14.81
N ASP A 8 6.68 -31.21 -15.82
CA ASP A 8 5.32 -30.98 -16.33
C ASP A 8 4.23 -31.40 -15.32
N ALA A 9 4.46 -32.48 -14.57
CA ALA A 9 3.54 -32.89 -13.50
C ALA A 9 3.50 -31.87 -12.35
N LEU A 10 4.66 -31.41 -11.88
CA LEU A 10 4.74 -30.38 -10.84
C LEU A 10 4.10 -29.06 -11.29
N GLN A 11 4.34 -28.64 -12.54
CA GLN A 11 3.71 -27.44 -13.10
C GLN A 11 2.18 -27.54 -13.10
N ARG A 12 1.62 -28.70 -13.47
CA ARG A 12 0.17 -28.95 -13.43
C ARG A 12 -0.39 -28.90 -12.02
N ASP A 13 0.34 -29.44 -11.04
CA ASP A 13 -0.10 -29.46 -9.64
C ASP A 13 -0.04 -28.07 -9.00
N LEU A 14 0.92 -27.23 -9.40
CA LEU A 14 1.08 -25.86 -8.89
C LEU A 14 0.19 -24.83 -9.58
N ALA A 15 -0.20 -25.03 -10.84
CA ALA A 15 -1.02 -24.06 -11.58
C ALA A 15 -2.33 -23.65 -10.87
N PRO A 16 -3.11 -24.56 -10.24
CA PRO A 16 -4.29 -24.17 -9.46
C PRO A 16 -3.95 -23.29 -8.25
N VAL A 17 -2.80 -23.52 -7.61
CA VAL A 17 -2.33 -22.70 -6.49
C VAL A 17 -1.99 -21.30 -6.96
N GLU A 18 -1.29 -21.16 -8.09
CA GLU A 18 -0.98 -19.86 -8.70
C GLU A 18 -2.24 -19.08 -9.08
N GLN A 19 -3.24 -19.77 -9.64
CA GLN A 19 -4.55 -19.18 -9.97
C GLN A 19 -5.31 -18.73 -8.71
N LEU A 20 -5.30 -19.55 -7.66
CA LEU A 20 -5.93 -19.20 -6.38
C LEU A 20 -5.24 -18.02 -5.71
N LEU A 21 -3.91 -17.98 -5.71
CA LEU A 21 -3.14 -16.86 -5.19
C LEU A 21 -3.44 -15.57 -5.96
N SER A 22 -3.44 -15.64 -7.30
CA SER A 22 -3.72 -14.49 -8.16
C SER A 22 -5.13 -13.94 -7.96
N SER A 23 -6.13 -14.82 -7.92
CA SER A 23 -7.53 -14.41 -7.71
C SER A 23 -7.77 -13.85 -6.30
N THR A 24 -7.17 -14.47 -5.27
CA THR A 24 -7.25 -13.97 -3.89
C THR A 24 -6.57 -12.61 -3.76
N PHE A 25 -5.41 -12.44 -4.38
CA PHE A 25 -4.68 -11.18 -4.38
C PHE A 25 -5.50 -10.03 -4.98
N LEU A 26 -6.13 -10.27 -6.14
CA LEU A 26 -7.02 -9.29 -6.77
C LEU A 26 -8.20 -8.93 -5.88
N GLN A 27 -8.86 -9.93 -5.27
CA GLN A 27 -9.99 -9.70 -4.37
C GLN A 27 -9.60 -8.89 -3.13
N VAL A 28 -8.50 -9.25 -2.46
CA VAL A 28 -8.01 -8.53 -1.28
C VAL A 28 -7.67 -7.09 -1.63
N THR A 29 -7.00 -6.87 -2.76
CA THR A 29 -6.62 -5.53 -3.23
C THR A 29 -7.85 -4.67 -3.49
N GLU A 30 -8.88 -5.21 -4.16
CA GLU A 30 -10.12 -4.48 -4.44
C GLU A 30 -10.91 -4.17 -3.16
N ILE A 31 -11.07 -5.16 -2.27
CA ILE A 31 -11.75 -4.94 -0.98
C ILE A 31 -11.05 -3.84 -0.19
N PHE A 32 -9.72 -3.88 -0.13
CA PHE A 32 -8.96 -2.88 0.59
C PHE A 32 -9.08 -1.49 -0.05
N ALA A 33 -8.98 -1.39 -1.38
CA ALA A 33 -9.18 -0.14 -2.11
C ALA A 33 -10.58 0.45 -1.84
N GLN A 34 -11.63 -0.39 -1.85
CA GLN A 34 -13.00 0.02 -1.56
C GLN A 34 -13.17 0.52 -0.13
N ILE A 35 -12.56 -0.15 0.86
CA ILE A 35 -12.57 0.29 2.26
C ILE A 35 -11.92 1.67 2.38
N LEU A 36 -10.75 1.88 1.78
CA LEU A 36 -10.05 3.17 1.82
C LEU A 36 -10.86 4.27 1.14
N ARG A 37 -11.48 3.99 -0.02
CA ARG A 37 -12.36 4.91 -0.73
C ARG A 37 -13.56 5.33 0.13
N ASN A 38 -14.20 4.38 0.79
CA ASN A 38 -15.35 4.64 1.68
C ASN A 38 -14.98 5.40 2.96
N ARG A 39 -13.71 5.37 3.36
CA ARG A 39 -13.20 6.06 4.55
C ARG A 39 -12.51 7.37 4.23
N ALA A 40 -12.35 7.76 2.96
CA ALA A 40 -11.79 9.05 2.59
C ALA A 40 -12.57 10.19 3.26
N GLY A 41 -11.88 11.22 3.74
CA GLY A 41 -12.47 12.31 4.52
C GLY A 41 -12.72 12.01 6.00
N THR A 42 -12.40 10.79 6.48
CA THR A 42 -12.51 10.48 7.92
C THR A 42 -11.61 11.42 8.72
N LYS A 43 -12.20 12.03 9.76
CA LYS A 43 -11.50 12.87 10.74
C LYS A 43 -11.02 12.02 11.90
N PHE A 44 -9.86 12.39 12.43
CA PHE A 44 -9.29 11.78 13.63
C PHE A 44 -9.13 12.86 14.70
N SER A 45 -9.41 12.54 15.95
CA SER A 45 -9.42 13.52 17.04
C SER A 45 -8.03 13.70 17.64
N THR A 46 -7.13 12.73 17.46
CA THR A 46 -5.78 12.75 18.04
C THR A 46 -4.69 12.43 17.01
N PHE A 47 -3.46 12.80 17.32
CA PHE A 47 -2.32 12.44 16.47
C PHE A 47 -2.10 10.92 16.50
N GLU A 48 -2.30 10.31 17.66
CA GLU A 48 -2.14 8.89 17.93
C GLU A 48 -3.12 8.06 17.08
N GLU A 49 -4.38 8.49 16.95
CA GLU A 49 -5.35 7.88 16.05
C GLU A 49 -4.92 7.94 14.57
N ARG A 50 -4.43 9.09 14.10
CA ARG A 50 -3.91 9.22 12.73
C ARG A 50 -2.71 8.33 12.50
N GLN A 51 -1.80 8.29 13.47
CA GLN A 51 -0.60 7.47 13.38
C GLN A 51 -0.95 5.99 13.35
N ALA A 52 -1.88 5.55 14.19
CA ALA A 52 -2.38 4.17 14.19
C ALA A 52 -3.03 3.82 12.85
N ALA A 53 -3.88 4.70 12.30
CA ALA A 53 -4.50 4.51 11.00
C ALA A 53 -3.46 4.42 9.87
N ALA A 54 -2.53 5.38 9.78
CA ALA A 54 -1.47 5.36 8.78
C ALA A 54 -0.61 4.10 8.86
N HIS A 55 -0.28 3.65 10.08
CA HIS A 55 0.51 2.44 10.30
C HIS A 55 -0.25 1.17 9.91
N GLN A 56 -1.53 1.04 10.26
CA GLN A 56 -2.36 -0.09 9.86
C GLN A 56 -2.52 -0.18 8.35
N ILE A 57 -2.81 0.95 7.69
CA ILE A 57 -2.89 1.04 6.23
C ILE A 57 -1.56 0.61 5.61
N GLY A 58 -0.44 1.15 6.11
CA GLY A 58 0.90 0.81 5.64
C GLY A 58 1.23 -0.68 5.74
N ARG A 59 0.87 -1.33 6.85
CA ARG A 59 1.08 -2.77 7.04
C ARG A 59 0.30 -3.62 6.04
N ILE A 60 -0.96 -3.27 5.78
CA ILE A 60 -1.78 -4.00 4.80
C ILE A 60 -1.18 -3.81 3.41
N LEU A 61 -0.83 -2.58 3.02
CA LEU A 61 -0.18 -2.28 1.74
C LEU A 61 1.11 -3.09 1.53
N GLU A 62 1.96 -3.17 2.54
CA GLU A 62 3.19 -3.96 2.49
C GLU A 62 2.90 -5.46 2.29
N SER A 63 1.88 -5.99 2.96
CA SER A 63 1.48 -7.41 2.83
C SER A 63 0.98 -7.78 1.44
N ILE A 64 0.45 -6.81 0.69
CA ILE A 64 -0.02 -7.00 -0.69
C ILE A 64 0.93 -6.37 -1.72
N SER A 65 2.16 -5.99 -1.33
CA SER A 65 3.16 -5.39 -2.23
C SER A 65 2.65 -4.18 -3.03
N MET A 66 1.83 -3.35 -2.37
CA MET A 66 1.28 -2.10 -2.92
C MET A 66 1.80 -0.88 -2.15
N ARG A 67 1.63 0.29 -2.74
CA ARG A 67 1.88 1.61 -2.15
C ARG A 67 0.68 2.52 -2.38
N CYS A 68 0.61 3.62 -1.65
CA CYS A 68 -0.34 4.69 -1.97
C CYS A 68 0.17 5.46 -3.20
N ARG A 69 -0.72 5.90 -4.07
CA ARG A 69 -0.39 6.93 -5.06
C ARG A 69 -0.34 8.28 -4.38
N CYS A 70 0.78 8.99 -4.49
CA CYS A 70 0.86 10.37 -3.99
C CYS A 70 -0.11 11.27 -4.77
N THR A 71 -0.99 11.98 -4.06
CA THR A 71 -1.98 12.87 -4.69
C THR A 71 -1.39 14.09 -5.37
N THR A 72 -0.12 14.42 -5.08
CA THR A 72 0.57 15.59 -5.65
C THR A 72 1.40 15.26 -6.88
N CYS A 73 2.20 14.19 -6.85
CA CYS A 73 3.12 13.85 -7.94
C CYS A 73 2.81 12.51 -8.63
N GLY A 74 1.86 11.73 -8.14
CA GLY A 74 1.49 10.42 -8.69
C GLY A 74 2.45 9.28 -8.36
N GLU A 75 3.58 9.56 -7.68
CA GLU A 75 4.60 8.55 -7.35
C GLU A 75 4.11 7.58 -6.26
N PRO A 76 4.57 6.32 -6.27
CA PRO A 76 4.36 5.37 -5.17
C PRO A 76 4.92 5.92 -3.85
N ALA A 77 4.09 5.96 -2.82
CA ALA A 77 4.41 6.60 -1.55
C ALA A 77 3.94 5.76 -0.36
N ILE A 78 4.58 6.01 0.78
CA ILE A 78 4.16 5.54 2.10
C ILE A 78 3.30 6.63 2.73
N LEU A 79 2.11 6.29 3.18
CA LEU A 79 1.30 7.18 4.00
C LEU A 79 1.85 7.20 5.43
N LYS A 80 2.14 8.40 5.94
CA LYS A 80 2.58 8.62 7.33
C LYS A 80 1.71 9.66 8.00
N ALA A 81 1.62 9.60 9.32
CA ALA A 81 1.17 10.73 10.11
C ALA A 81 2.38 11.51 10.61
N VAL A 82 2.38 12.82 10.45
CA VAL A 82 3.46 13.70 10.92
C VAL A 82 2.91 14.88 11.70
N ARG A 83 3.65 15.30 12.73
CA ARG A 83 3.43 16.59 13.39
C ARG A 83 4.08 17.66 12.52
N ALA A 84 3.28 18.37 11.72
CA ALA A 84 3.76 19.41 10.82
C ALA A 84 2.95 20.70 10.98
N GLY A 85 3.65 21.84 10.90
CA GLY A 85 3.06 23.18 11.04
C GLY A 85 2.40 23.40 12.40
N ASN A 86 1.28 24.12 12.39
CA ASN A 86 0.48 24.44 13.59
C ASN A 86 -0.65 23.43 13.86
N SER A 87 -0.67 22.26 13.19
CA SER A 87 -1.71 21.26 13.41
C SER A 87 -1.57 20.63 14.79
N LYS A 88 -2.56 20.84 15.67
CA LYS A 88 -2.61 20.22 17.01
C LYS A 88 -2.63 18.69 16.95
N HIS A 89 -3.13 18.12 15.87
CA HIS A 89 -3.34 16.68 15.75
C HIS A 89 -2.52 16.03 14.61
N GLY A 90 -1.58 16.78 14.02
CA GLY A 90 -0.79 16.35 12.87
C GLY A 90 -1.57 16.28 11.56
N VAL A 91 -0.89 15.79 10.52
CA VAL A 91 -1.43 15.62 9.16
C VAL A 91 -0.99 14.28 8.60
N PHE A 92 -1.74 13.76 7.63
CA PHE A 92 -1.23 12.72 6.76
C PHE A 92 -0.18 13.30 5.82
N GLN A 93 0.82 12.51 5.44
CA GLN A 93 1.89 12.89 4.53
C GLN A 93 2.24 11.72 3.64
N PHE A 94 2.46 11.99 2.35
CA PHE A 94 2.97 11.00 1.41
C PHE A 94 4.49 11.11 1.34
N ASP A 95 5.18 10.07 1.81
CA ASP A 95 6.63 9.97 1.82
C ASP A 95 7.08 9.04 0.69
N HIS A 96 7.84 9.57 -0.26
CA HIS A 96 8.30 8.85 -1.45
C HIS A 96 9.79 9.08 -1.69
N THR A 97 10.42 8.13 -2.37
CA THR A 97 11.85 8.18 -2.66
C THR A 97 12.03 8.15 -4.17
N ARG A 98 12.36 9.31 -4.76
CA ARG A 98 12.75 9.43 -6.17
C ARG A 98 14.19 9.90 -6.24
N GLY A 99 15.13 8.96 -6.09
CA GLY A 99 16.57 9.23 -5.95
C GLY A 99 16.95 9.84 -4.59
N ARG A 100 16.21 10.86 -4.14
CA ARG A 100 16.26 11.41 -2.78
C ARG A 100 14.87 11.27 -2.13
N ARG A 101 14.84 11.16 -0.81
CA ARG A 101 13.60 11.16 -0.03
C ARG A 101 12.94 12.54 -0.10
N SER A 102 11.69 12.57 -0.52
CA SER A 102 10.84 13.75 -0.58
C SER A 102 9.47 13.44 0.01
N SER A 103 8.78 14.47 0.49
CA SER A 103 7.45 14.30 1.06
C SER A 103 6.51 15.38 0.56
N HIS A 104 5.27 15.00 0.29
CA HIS A 104 4.20 15.95 0.02
C HIS A 104 3.25 15.96 1.21
N SER A 105 3.15 17.15 1.82
CA SER A 105 2.24 17.46 2.92
C SER A 105 0.83 17.07 2.52
N GLY A 106 0.16 16.30 3.35
CA GLY A 106 -1.22 15.89 3.13
C GLY A 106 -2.19 16.61 4.06
N SER A 107 -3.40 16.07 4.07
CA SER A 107 -4.58 16.61 4.74
C SER A 107 -4.62 16.23 6.23
N VAL A 108 -5.39 16.99 7.02
CA VAL A 108 -5.77 16.64 8.40
C VAL A 108 -6.70 15.42 8.42
N ASP A 109 -7.51 15.29 7.37
CA ASP A 109 -8.49 14.22 7.16
C ASP A 109 -7.85 13.10 6.31
N LEU A 110 -8.37 11.87 6.41
CA LEU A 110 -7.87 10.75 5.62
C LEU A 110 -7.96 11.10 4.12
N PRO A 111 -6.84 11.13 3.37
CA PRO A 111 -6.90 11.47 1.95
C PRO A 111 -7.61 10.35 1.17
N LEU A 112 -8.08 10.66 -0.03
CA LEU A 112 -8.41 9.62 -1.00
C LEU A 112 -7.13 8.85 -1.35
N ILE A 113 -7.11 7.55 -1.10
CA ILE A 113 -5.96 6.69 -1.35
C ILE A 113 -6.24 5.82 -2.57
N GLU A 114 -5.42 5.99 -3.60
CA GLU A 114 -5.34 5.06 -4.74
C GLU A 114 -4.16 4.11 -4.52
N LEU A 115 -4.31 2.86 -4.95
CA LEU A 115 -3.28 1.83 -4.80
C LEU A 115 -2.45 1.73 -6.08
N VAL A 116 -1.13 1.69 -5.93
CA VAL A 116 -0.18 1.44 -7.03
C VAL A 116 0.81 0.33 -6.64
N PRO A 117 1.32 -0.47 -7.59
CA PRO A 117 2.32 -1.49 -7.29
C PRO A 117 3.55 -0.90 -6.59
N GLU A 118 4.15 -1.67 -5.68
CA GLU A 118 5.43 -1.30 -5.09
C GLU A 118 6.53 -1.24 -6.17
N PRO A 119 7.39 -0.20 -6.18
CA PRO A 119 8.53 -0.13 -7.10
C PRO A 119 9.44 -1.35 -6.92
N LYS A 120 9.78 -2.03 -8.02
CA LYS A 120 10.62 -3.25 -8.01
C LYS A 120 12.05 -3.01 -7.48
N ASP A 121 12.50 -1.75 -7.42
CA ASP A 121 13.85 -1.36 -7.02
C ASP A 121 13.95 -0.78 -5.60
N GLY A 122 12.87 -0.83 -4.81
CA GLY A 122 12.74 -0.08 -3.56
C GLY A 122 13.34 -0.72 -2.28
N ARG A 123 13.72 -2.00 -2.27
CA ARG A 123 14.37 -2.63 -1.10
C ARG A 123 15.88 -2.43 -1.15
N LYS A 124 16.36 -1.28 -0.68
CA LYS A 124 17.65 -1.29 0.02
C LYS A 124 17.38 -1.83 1.44
N LYS A 125 17.82 -3.08 1.66
CA LYS A 125 17.94 -3.68 3.00
C LYS A 125 18.76 -2.78 3.91
#